data_AF-A0A6B2TCS7-F1
#
_entry.id   AF-A0A6B2TCS7-F1
#
_cell.length_a   1.000
_cell.length_b   1.000
_cell.length_c   1.000
_cell.angle_alpha   90.00
_cell.angle_beta   90.00
_cell.angle_gamma   90.00
#
_symmetry.space_group_name_H-M   'P 1'
#
loop_
_entity.id
_entity.type
_entity.pdbx_description
1 polymer ?
#
loop_
_entity_poly.entity_id
_entity_poly.type
_entity_poly.pdbx_seq_one_letter_code
_entity_poly.pdbx_strand_id
1 'polypeptide(L)'
;MEGTNPVNKKLAAALSGGAVLVLALSGCSSDDGNKKLDDWAKKVCDSVQPQSKKIADANAAIQKETSDNSSPGDVQKTDSKAFKDMSDAYKSMGDSVKNAGAPPVDDGKKKTDDAVKELNAISKSYGDLKKQVDGLDTKNQADFADGLKDVAGELDKLSKSGNEALEKLQEGEVGKAMGKQDSCKSASATPSGKS
;
A
#
# COMPACT_ATOMS: atom_id res chain seq x y z
N MET A 1 47.47 -16.20 -59.20
CA MET A 1 46.59 -16.92 -58.25
C MET A 1 45.17 -16.43 -58.50
N GLU A 2 44.31 -17.33 -59.00
CA GLU A 2 42.90 -17.52 -58.63
C GLU A 2 41.99 -16.26 -58.62
N GLY A 3 40.87 -16.13 -59.32
CA GLY A 3 40.05 -17.01 -60.16
C GLY A 3 38.77 -16.24 -60.58
N THR A 4 38.46 -16.28 -61.88
CA THR A 4 37.13 -16.26 -62.57
C THR A 4 35.90 -15.50 -62.03
N ASN A 5 35.50 -14.48 -62.82
CA ASN A 5 34.22 -14.23 -63.54
C ASN A 5 32.84 -14.08 -62.85
N PRO A 6 31.91 -13.31 -63.48
CA PRO A 6 30.79 -12.62 -62.85
C PRO A 6 29.42 -13.25 -63.16
N VAL A 7 28.36 -12.83 -62.46
CA VAL A 7 26.99 -12.99 -63.00
C VAL A 7 26.08 -11.82 -62.59
N ASN A 8 25.70 -11.03 -63.60
CA ASN A 8 24.49 -10.22 -63.60
C ASN A 8 23.42 -10.99 -64.37
N LYS A 9 22.26 -11.26 -63.78
CA LYS A 9 21.02 -11.46 -64.54
C LYS A 9 19.77 -11.29 -63.68
N LYS A 10 18.97 -10.29 -64.06
CA LYS A 10 17.59 -10.07 -63.63
C LYS A 10 16.74 -11.29 -63.97
N LEU A 11 15.93 -11.76 -63.02
CA LEU A 11 14.67 -12.44 -63.28
C LEU A 11 13.65 -11.98 -62.24
N ALA A 12 12.66 -11.22 -62.72
CA ALA A 12 11.44 -10.96 -62.01
C ALA A 12 10.59 -12.24 -62.01
N ALA A 13 10.03 -12.60 -60.86
CA ALA A 13 8.89 -13.48 -60.75
C ALA A 13 7.95 -12.89 -59.70
N ALA A 14 6.91 -12.22 -60.18
CA ALA A 14 5.70 -11.92 -59.42
C ALA A 14 4.78 -13.14 -59.50
N LEU A 15 4.11 -13.48 -58.38
CA LEU A 15 2.83 -14.22 -58.22
C LEU A 15 2.65 -14.43 -56.70
N SER A 16 1.98 -13.51 -55.98
CA SER A 16 0.55 -13.54 -55.65
C SER A 16 0.12 -14.68 -54.71
N GLY A 17 -0.30 -14.31 -53.49
CA GLY A 17 -1.30 -15.03 -52.68
C GLY A 17 -0.76 -15.90 -51.54
N GLY A 18 -1.01 -15.47 -50.29
CA GLY A 18 -0.84 -16.32 -49.11
C GLY A 18 -0.35 -15.58 -47.88
N ALA A 19 -1.14 -14.63 -47.36
CA ALA A 19 -0.92 -14.14 -46.00
C ALA A 19 -1.28 -15.26 -45.01
N VAL A 20 -0.29 -16.03 -44.57
CA VAL A 20 -0.41 -16.78 -43.32
C VAL A 20 0.32 -15.97 -42.27
N LEU A 21 -0.38 -14.96 -41.74
CA LEU A 21 -0.08 -14.40 -40.44
C LEU A 21 -0.35 -15.51 -39.42
N VAL A 22 0.66 -16.33 -39.14
CA VAL A 22 0.69 -17.13 -37.93
C VAL A 22 0.80 -16.13 -36.78
N LEU A 23 -0.36 -15.78 -36.22
CA LEU A 23 -0.44 -15.03 -34.97
C LEU A 23 0.10 -15.91 -33.84
N ALA A 24 1.40 -15.81 -33.60
CA ALA A 24 2.00 -16.19 -32.34
C ALA A 24 1.51 -15.21 -31.26
N LEU A 25 0.33 -15.47 -30.70
CA LEU A 25 -0.21 -14.74 -29.55
C LEU A 25 0.45 -15.24 -28.27
N SER A 26 1.69 -14.82 -28.05
CA SER A 26 2.31 -14.87 -26.72
C SER A 26 3.21 -13.65 -26.55
N GLY A 27 2.70 -12.64 -25.83
CA GLY A 27 3.52 -11.63 -25.15
C GLY A 27 3.78 -10.32 -25.90
N CYS A 28 2.79 -9.42 -25.94
CA CYS A 28 3.04 -7.96 -25.99
C CYS A 28 1.75 -7.21 -25.62
N SER A 29 1.40 -7.18 -24.33
CA SER A 29 0.34 -6.31 -23.81
C SER A 29 0.96 -4.98 -23.40
N SER A 30 1.45 -4.21 -24.38
CA SER A 30 2.40 -3.10 -24.11
C SER A 30 1.80 -1.69 -24.04
N ASP A 31 0.47 -1.52 -23.98
CA ASP A 31 -0.11 -0.18 -23.70
C ASP A 31 -1.38 -0.24 -22.84
N ASP A 32 -2.37 -1.05 -23.21
CA ASP A 32 -3.66 -1.13 -22.50
C ASP A 32 -3.59 -1.80 -21.11
N GLY A 33 -2.75 -2.83 -20.94
CA GLY A 33 -2.59 -3.55 -19.66
C GLY A 33 -1.96 -2.67 -18.59
N ASN A 34 -0.96 -1.88 -18.99
CA ASN A 34 -0.32 -0.89 -18.13
C ASN A 34 -1.30 0.23 -17.77
N LYS A 35 -2.11 0.70 -18.73
CA LYS A 35 -3.11 1.74 -18.45
C LYS A 35 -4.16 1.29 -17.43
N LYS A 36 -4.72 0.08 -17.57
CA LYS A 36 -5.72 -0.42 -16.60
C LYS A 36 -5.15 -0.61 -15.20
N LEU A 37 -3.90 -1.07 -15.10
CA LEU A 37 -3.22 -1.22 -13.82
C LEU A 37 -2.87 0.14 -13.20
N ASP A 38 -2.42 1.10 -14.01
CA ASP A 38 -2.15 2.47 -13.56
C ASP A 38 -3.46 3.18 -13.14
N ASP A 39 -4.58 2.98 -13.85
CA ASP A 39 -5.91 3.50 -13.47
C ASP A 39 -6.40 2.88 -12.14
N TRP A 40 -6.20 1.56 -11.96
CA TRP A 40 -6.49 0.88 -10.70
C TRP A 40 -5.65 1.45 -9.56
N ALA A 41 -4.34 1.61 -9.79
CA ALA A 41 -3.41 2.15 -8.80
C ALA A 41 -3.79 3.58 -8.43
N LYS A 42 -4.14 4.42 -9.40
CA LYS A 42 -4.62 5.79 -9.16
C LYS A 42 -5.86 5.80 -8.28
N LYS A 43 -6.86 4.97 -8.58
CA LYS A 43 -8.10 4.87 -7.79
C LYS A 43 -7.81 4.51 -6.33
N VAL A 44 -6.93 3.54 -6.09
CA VAL A 44 -6.51 3.16 -4.74
C VAL A 44 -5.74 4.30 -4.07
N CYS A 45 -4.71 4.82 -4.71
CA CYS A 45 -3.84 5.87 -4.17
C CYS A 45 -4.59 7.15 -3.81
N ASP A 46 -5.47 7.62 -4.69
CA ASP A 46 -6.27 8.84 -4.45
C ASP A 46 -7.21 8.65 -3.24
N SER A 47 -7.69 7.43 -3.00
CA SER A 47 -8.56 7.11 -1.86
C SER A 47 -7.78 6.89 -0.56
N VAL A 48 -6.56 6.36 -0.65
CA VAL A 48 -5.68 6.05 0.50
C VAL A 48 -4.97 7.30 1.02
N GLN A 49 -4.58 8.24 0.14
CA GLN A 49 -3.84 9.46 0.50
C GLN A 49 -4.42 10.26 1.68
N PRO A 50 -5.72 10.59 1.73
CA PRO A 50 -6.29 11.29 2.88
C PRO A 50 -6.22 10.47 4.17
N GLN A 51 -6.29 9.13 4.07
CA GLN A 51 -6.21 8.23 5.22
C GLN A 51 -4.76 8.12 5.73
N SER A 52 -3.77 8.11 4.83
CA SER A 52 -2.36 8.17 5.20
C SER A 52 -2.02 9.47 5.93
N LYS A 53 -2.57 10.61 5.48
CA LYS A 53 -2.45 11.88 6.20
C LYS A 53 -3.08 11.80 7.59
N LYS A 54 -4.28 11.20 7.70
CA LYS A 54 -4.96 11.02 8.98
C LYS A 54 -4.12 10.21 9.98
N ILE A 55 -3.46 9.13 9.52
CA ILE A 55 -2.54 8.33 10.34
C ILE A 55 -1.31 9.15 10.76
N ALA A 56 -0.72 9.92 9.85
CA ALA A 56 0.43 10.77 10.15
C ALA A 56 0.08 11.85 11.18
N ASP A 57 -1.06 12.52 11.01
CA ASP A 57 -1.55 13.55 11.94
C ASP A 57 -1.84 12.94 13.33
N ALA A 58 -2.39 11.72 13.39
CA ALA A 58 -2.62 10.98 14.64
C ALA A 58 -1.30 10.62 15.34
N ASN A 59 -0.30 10.13 14.60
CA ASN A 59 1.04 9.85 15.14
C ASN A 59 1.72 11.12 15.67
N ALA A 60 1.60 12.24 14.95
CA ALA A 60 2.15 13.52 15.36
C ALA A 60 1.50 14.03 16.66
N ALA A 61 0.19 13.81 16.84
CA ALA A 61 -0.50 14.17 18.07
C ALA A 61 0.03 13.38 19.29
N ILE A 62 0.21 12.06 19.16
CA ILE A 62 0.79 11.20 20.22
C ILE A 62 2.21 11.67 20.59
N GLN A 63 3.06 11.92 19.59
CA GLN A 63 4.44 12.39 19.82
C GLN A 63 4.48 13.76 20.51
N LYS A 64 3.51 14.63 20.20
CA LYS A 64 3.41 15.96 20.82
C LYS A 64 3.12 15.85 22.31
N GLU A 65 2.18 15.02 22.75
CA GLU A 65 1.90 14.86 24.19
C GLU A 65 3.11 14.30 24.96
N THR A 66 3.89 13.43 24.31
CA THR A 66 5.15 12.92 24.88
C THR A 66 6.17 14.04 25.08
N SER A 67 6.25 14.98 24.13
CA SER A 67 7.22 16.09 24.16
C SER A 67 6.81 17.21 25.12
N ASP A 68 5.49 17.44 25.26
CA ASP A 68 4.93 18.50 26.10
C ASP A 68 4.88 18.14 27.59
N ASN A 69 5.26 16.91 27.96
CA ASN A 69 5.15 16.38 29.32
C ASN A 69 3.72 16.53 29.89
N SER A 70 2.74 16.15 29.05
CA SER A 70 1.32 16.34 29.29
C SER A 70 0.78 15.56 30.49
N SER A 71 -0.37 16.00 31.00
CA SER A 71 -1.06 15.29 32.08
C SER A 71 -1.57 13.91 31.61
N PRO A 72 -1.72 12.90 32.51
CA PRO A 72 -2.31 11.61 32.15
C PRO A 72 -3.68 11.72 31.45
N GLY A 73 -4.50 12.70 31.85
CA GLY A 73 -5.80 12.93 31.24
C GLY A 73 -5.71 13.48 29.81
N ASP A 74 -4.68 14.26 29.49
CA ASP A 74 -4.47 14.79 28.14
C ASP A 74 -3.87 13.71 27.24
N VAL A 75 -2.88 12.96 27.73
CA VAL A 75 -2.31 11.79 27.05
C VAL A 75 -3.42 10.79 26.69
N GLN A 76 -4.27 10.41 27.66
CA GLN A 76 -5.38 9.49 27.42
C GLN A 76 -6.33 9.97 26.31
N LYS A 77 -6.74 11.25 26.36
CA LYS A 77 -7.67 11.81 25.36
C LYS A 77 -7.05 11.84 23.98
N THR A 78 -5.80 12.28 23.88
CA THR A 78 -5.10 12.37 22.61
C THR A 78 -4.84 10.98 22.03
N ASP A 79 -4.36 10.03 22.82
CA ASP A 79 -4.11 8.65 22.39
C ASP A 79 -5.41 7.94 21.98
N SER A 80 -6.49 8.11 22.75
CA SER A 80 -7.81 7.55 22.40
C SER A 80 -8.32 8.08 21.05
N LYS A 81 -8.20 9.40 20.83
CA LYS A 81 -8.57 10.01 19.54
C LYS A 81 -7.66 9.51 18.42
N ALA A 82 -6.35 9.45 18.65
CA ALA A 82 -5.38 9.03 17.66
C ALA A 82 -5.60 7.57 17.23
N PHE A 83 -5.80 6.65 18.18
CA PHE A 83 -6.11 5.25 17.89
C PHE A 83 -7.47 5.08 17.21
N LYS A 84 -8.49 5.88 17.57
CA LYS A 84 -9.73 5.94 16.79
C LYS A 84 -9.47 6.36 15.35
N ASP A 85 -8.71 7.42 15.15
CA ASP A 85 -8.44 7.99 13.84
C ASP A 85 -7.67 7.01 12.95
N MET A 86 -6.70 6.29 13.51
CA MET A 86 -5.98 5.20 12.83
C MET A 86 -6.91 4.02 12.51
N SER A 87 -7.73 3.58 13.47
CA SER A 87 -8.70 2.49 13.26
C SER A 87 -9.64 2.78 12.09
N ASP A 88 -10.22 3.99 12.06
CA ASP A 88 -11.11 4.43 10.99
C ASP A 88 -10.34 4.54 9.65
N ALA A 89 -9.11 5.06 9.67
CA ALA A 89 -8.29 5.22 8.47
C ALA A 89 -7.97 3.88 7.82
N TYR A 90 -7.49 2.90 8.58
CA TYR A 90 -7.21 1.55 8.07
C TYR A 90 -8.47 0.85 7.57
N LYS A 91 -9.62 1.05 8.23
CA LYS A 91 -10.91 0.55 7.73
C LYS A 91 -11.25 1.15 6.36
N SER A 92 -11.10 2.47 6.24
CA SER A 92 -11.37 3.19 4.99
C SER A 92 -10.40 2.80 3.86
N MET A 93 -9.14 2.51 4.18
CA MET A 93 -8.18 1.97 3.22
C MET A 93 -8.62 0.59 2.73
N GLY A 94 -9.04 -0.30 3.64
CA GLY A 94 -9.57 -1.62 3.29
C GLY A 94 -10.80 -1.53 2.38
N ASP A 95 -11.73 -0.63 2.69
CA ASP A 95 -12.89 -0.38 1.84
C ASP A 95 -12.49 0.19 0.46
N SER A 96 -11.47 1.04 0.40
CA SER A 96 -10.95 1.61 -0.84
C SER A 96 -10.35 0.54 -1.76
N VAL A 97 -9.53 -0.36 -1.21
CA VAL A 97 -8.96 -1.50 -1.94
C VAL A 97 -10.07 -2.45 -2.42
N LYS A 98 -11.04 -2.76 -1.54
CA LYS A 98 -12.20 -3.57 -1.91
C LYS A 98 -13.02 -2.95 -3.04
N ASN A 99 -13.27 -1.64 -2.97
CA ASN A 99 -14.03 -0.90 -3.98
C ASN A 99 -13.27 -0.71 -5.30
N ALA A 100 -11.93 -0.71 -5.26
CA ALA A 100 -11.09 -0.73 -6.46
C ALA A 100 -11.20 -2.06 -7.22
N GLY A 101 -11.45 -3.16 -6.51
CA GLY A 101 -11.52 -4.50 -7.07
C GLY A 101 -10.13 -5.09 -7.30
N ALA A 102 -10.07 -6.24 -7.96
CA ALA A 102 -8.80 -6.89 -8.26
C ALA A 102 -7.95 -6.09 -9.26
N PRO A 103 -6.65 -5.84 -9.00
CA PRO A 103 -5.76 -5.34 -10.03
C PRO A 103 -5.65 -6.34 -11.18
N PRO A 104 -5.45 -5.89 -12.44
CA PRO A 104 -5.34 -6.76 -13.61
C PRO A 104 -3.97 -7.46 -13.69
N VAL A 105 -3.65 -8.25 -12.68
CA VAL A 105 -2.42 -9.06 -12.54
C VAL A 105 -2.77 -10.47 -12.08
N ASP A 106 -1.81 -11.38 -12.18
CA ASP A 106 -1.93 -12.73 -11.64
C ASP A 106 -2.24 -12.68 -10.13
N ASP A 107 -3.17 -13.54 -9.70
CA ASP A 107 -3.70 -13.60 -8.35
C ASP A 107 -4.29 -12.29 -7.80
N GLY A 108 -4.64 -11.33 -8.66
CA GLY A 108 -5.13 -10.01 -8.25
C GLY A 108 -6.30 -10.06 -7.25
N LYS A 109 -7.23 -11.00 -7.43
CA LYS A 109 -8.34 -11.20 -6.47
C LYS A 109 -7.83 -11.65 -5.10
N LYS A 110 -6.94 -12.64 -5.06
CA LYS A 110 -6.37 -13.14 -3.80
C LYS A 110 -5.58 -12.04 -3.09
N LYS A 111 -4.73 -11.31 -3.82
CA LYS A 111 -3.97 -10.17 -3.28
C LYS A 111 -4.90 -9.10 -2.68
N THR A 112 -6.01 -8.81 -3.35
CA THR A 112 -7.03 -7.86 -2.87
C THR A 112 -7.70 -8.36 -1.59
N ASP A 113 -8.19 -9.60 -1.57
CA ASP A 113 -8.88 -10.16 -0.42
C ASP A 113 -7.96 -10.24 0.82
N ASP A 114 -6.69 -10.64 0.62
CA ASP A 114 -5.69 -10.70 1.69
C ASP A 114 -5.37 -9.30 2.23
N ALA A 115 -5.16 -8.31 1.35
CA ALA A 115 -4.92 -6.92 1.75
C ALA A 115 -6.12 -6.31 2.50
N VAL A 116 -7.35 -6.55 2.02
CA VAL A 116 -8.58 -6.09 2.70
C VAL A 116 -8.70 -6.74 4.09
N LYS A 117 -8.39 -8.03 4.20
CA LYS A 117 -8.40 -8.74 5.48
C LYS A 117 -7.38 -8.13 6.45
N GLU A 118 -6.15 -7.89 5.99
CA GLU A 118 -5.09 -7.32 6.82
C GLU A 118 -5.42 -5.89 7.27
N LEU A 119 -5.87 -5.01 6.36
CA LEU A 119 -6.28 -3.64 6.69
C LEU A 119 -7.41 -3.61 7.73
N ASN A 120 -8.38 -4.52 7.63
CA ASN A 120 -9.44 -4.66 8.63
C ASN A 120 -8.92 -5.20 9.97
N ALA A 121 -7.92 -6.09 9.96
CA ALA A 121 -7.29 -6.58 11.18
C ALA A 121 -6.53 -5.45 11.89
N ILE A 122 -5.74 -4.64 11.17
CA ILE A 122 -5.05 -3.47 11.72
C ILE A 122 -6.05 -2.47 12.28
N SER A 123 -7.12 -2.18 11.55
CA SER A 123 -8.22 -1.32 12.03
C SER A 123 -8.77 -1.80 13.37
N LYS A 124 -9.02 -3.11 13.50
CA LYS A 124 -9.49 -3.69 14.76
C LYS A 124 -8.47 -3.55 15.87
N SER A 125 -7.18 -3.80 15.60
CA SER A 125 -6.10 -3.67 16.59
C SER A 125 -6.04 -2.24 17.16
N TYR A 126 -6.10 -1.21 16.31
CA TYR A 126 -6.19 0.18 16.78
C TYR A 126 -7.49 0.47 17.55
N GLY A 127 -8.61 -0.14 17.15
CA GLY A 127 -9.85 -0.06 17.91
C GLY A 127 -9.76 -0.69 19.31
N ASP A 128 -8.94 -1.72 19.48
CA ASP A 128 -8.68 -2.36 20.77
C ASP A 128 -7.67 -1.56 21.61
N LEU A 129 -6.62 -0.99 21.01
CA LEU A 129 -5.70 -0.05 21.66
C LEU A 129 -6.44 1.17 22.22
N LYS A 130 -7.40 1.72 21.46
CA LYS A 130 -8.28 2.79 21.93
C LYS A 130 -8.98 2.39 23.24
N LYS A 131 -9.59 1.21 23.28
CA LYS A 131 -10.32 0.73 24.47
C LYS A 131 -9.38 0.55 25.67
N GLN A 132 -8.15 0.09 25.44
CA GLN A 132 -7.14 -0.02 26.50
C GLN A 132 -6.81 1.35 27.07
N VAL A 133 -6.52 2.33 26.21
CA VAL A 133 -6.24 3.71 26.64
C VAL A 133 -7.41 4.34 27.38
N ASP A 134 -8.64 4.19 26.86
CA ASP A 134 -9.86 4.67 27.53
C ASP A 134 -10.04 4.10 28.95
N GLY A 135 -9.49 2.91 29.20
CA GLY A 135 -9.56 2.21 30.48
C GLY A 135 -8.47 2.58 31.48
N LEU A 136 -7.48 3.40 31.09
CA LEU A 136 -6.39 3.78 31.99
C LEU A 136 -6.87 4.70 33.12
N ASP A 137 -6.32 4.53 34.32
CA ASP A 137 -6.60 5.42 35.44
C ASP A 137 -5.72 6.68 35.35
N THR A 138 -6.31 7.81 34.97
CA THR A 138 -5.61 9.09 34.86
C THR A 138 -5.31 9.76 36.20
N LYS A 139 -5.80 9.20 37.32
CA LYS A 139 -5.63 9.75 38.67
C LYS A 139 -4.44 9.14 39.42
N ASN A 140 -4.00 7.95 39.01
CA ASN A 140 -2.82 7.29 39.54
C ASN A 140 -1.71 7.26 38.48
N GLN A 141 -0.68 8.09 38.67
CA GLN A 141 0.40 8.22 37.68
C GLN A 141 1.20 6.92 37.48
N ALA A 142 1.36 6.10 38.54
CA ALA A 142 2.07 4.84 38.42
C ALA A 142 1.27 3.83 37.60
N ASP A 143 -0.01 3.65 37.92
CA ASP A 143 -0.90 2.73 37.19
C ASP A 143 -1.09 3.19 35.73
N PHE A 144 -1.18 4.51 35.50
CA PHE A 144 -1.25 5.07 34.16
C PHE A 144 -0.01 4.75 33.33
N ALA A 145 1.18 4.98 33.90
CA ALA A 145 2.44 4.69 33.23
C ALA A 145 2.63 3.19 32.96
N ASP A 146 2.19 2.34 33.88
CA ASP A 146 2.22 0.88 33.68
C ASP A 146 1.26 0.44 32.58
N GLY A 147 0.02 0.95 32.56
CA GLY A 147 -0.91 0.64 31.49
C GLY A 147 -0.47 1.15 30.11
N LEU A 148 0.25 2.27 30.04
CA LEU A 148 0.88 2.71 28.78
C LEU A 148 1.96 1.73 28.27
N LYS A 149 2.64 0.98 29.15
CA LYS A 149 3.59 -0.06 28.73
C LYS A 149 2.87 -1.22 28.04
N ASP A 150 1.68 -1.58 28.51
CA ASP A 150 0.86 -2.63 27.88
C ASP A 150 0.40 -2.19 26.49
N VAL A 151 -0.05 -0.94 26.36
CA VAL A 151 -0.40 -0.32 25.07
C VAL A 151 0.80 -0.33 24.11
N ALA A 152 1.99 0.03 24.60
CA ALA A 152 3.22 -0.02 23.82
C ALA A 152 3.60 -1.46 23.39
N GLY A 153 3.35 -2.46 24.24
CA GLY A 153 3.56 -3.87 23.92
C GLY A 153 2.63 -4.37 22.80
N GLU A 154 1.36 -3.95 22.81
CA GLU A 154 0.42 -4.27 21.72
C GLU A 154 0.77 -3.55 20.41
N LEU A 155 1.23 -2.29 20.48
CA LEU A 155 1.78 -1.58 19.33
C LEU A 155 3.03 -2.26 18.73
N ASP A 156 3.94 -2.76 19.57
CA ASP A 156 5.12 -3.51 19.13
C ASP A 156 4.71 -4.79 18.37
N LYS A 157 3.73 -5.55 18.89
CA LYS A 157 3.17 -6.72 18.19
C LYS A 157 2.52 -6.34 16.86
N LEU A 158 1.76 -5.24 16.84
CA LEU A 158 1.11 -4.76 15.62
C LEU A 158 2.14 -4.38 14.55
N SER A 159 3.21 -3.67 14.93
CA SER A 159 4.27 -3.26 13.99
C SER A 159 5.00 -4.46 13.36
N LYS A 160 5.09 -5.59 14.07
CA LYS A 160 5.70 -6.83 13.58
C LYS A 160 4.79 -7.69 12.70
N SER A 161 3.47 -7.51 12.80
CA SER A 161 2.50 -8.43 12.19
C SER A 161 1.64 -7.81 11.09
N GLY A 162 1.74 -6.49 10.87
CA GLY A 162 0.75 -5.73 10.10
C GLY A 162 1.02 -5.48 8.62
N ASN A 163 2.09 -6.02 8.02
CA ASN A 163 2.51 -5.57 6.69
C ASN A 163 2.64 -6.66 5.61
N GLU A 164 2.51 -7.95 5.92
CA GLU A 164 2.87 -8.99 4.96
C GLU A 164 1.95 -9.03 3.73
N ALA A 165 0.63 -8.88 3.89
CA ALA A 165 -0.28 -8.93 2.75
C ALA A 165 -0.30 -7.62 1.96
N LEU A 166 -0.07 -6.48 2.61
CA LEU A 166 0.16 -5.19 1.97
C LEU A 166 1.44 -5.20 1.15
N GLU A 167 2.54 -5.74 1.68
CA GLU A 167 3.78 -5.93 0.94
C GLU A 167 3.54 -6.83 -0.29
N LYS A 168 2.85 -7.97 -0.12
CA LYS A 168 2.49 -8.87 -1.24
C LYS A 168 1.59 -8.23 -2.28
N LEU A 169 0.66 -7.36 -1.87
CA LEU A 169 -0.15 -6.58 -2.79
C LEU A 169 0.74 -5.64 -3.62
N GLN A 170 1.73 -5.02 -2.99
CA GLN A 170 2.66 -4.07 -3.61
C GLN A 170 3.83 -4.75 -4.35
N GLU A 171 3.88 -6.07 -4.46
CA GLU A 171 4.91 -6.75 -5.24
C GLU A 171 4.72 -6.57 -6.76
N GLY A 172 5.83 -6.57 -7.49
CA GLY A 172 5.85 -6.62 -8.94
C GLY A 172 5.18 -5.41 -9.61
N GLU A 173 4.34 -5.67 -10.61
CA GLU A 173 3.73 -4.63 -11.42
C GLU A 173 2.77 -3.72 -10.62
N VAL A 174 2.14 -4.25 -9.58
CA VAL A 174 1.24 -3.46 -8.72
C VAL A 174 2.03 -2.38 -7.98
N GLY A 175 3.14 -2.74 -7.34
CA GLY A 175 4.01 -1.78 -6.66
C GLY A 175 4.57 -0.72 -7.60
N LYS A 176 4.98 -1.12 -8.80
CA LYS A 176 5.44 -0.17 -9.84
C LYS A 176 4.33 0.81 -10.20
N ALA A 177 3.11 0.32 -10.45
CA ALA A 177 1.98 1.16 -10.81
C ALA A 177 1.59 2.14 -9.69
N MET A 178 1.56 1.66 -8.43
CA MET A 178 1.33 2.52 -7.26
C MET A 178 2.44 3.56 -7.09
N GLY A 179 3.69 3.17 -7.27
CA GLY A 179 4.86 4.06 -7.17
C GLY A 179 4.91 5.17 -8.22
N LYS A 180 4.21 5.01 -9.37
CA LYS A 180 4.04 6.09 -10.35
C LYS A 180 3.05 7.16 -9.90
N GLN A 181 2.08 6.81 -9.04
CA GLN A 181 0.99 7.71 -8.66
C GLN A 181 1.46 8.73 -7.63
N ASP A 182 1.32 10.02 -7.94
CA ASP A 182 1.74 11.10 -7.03
C ASP A 182 0.99 11.06 -5.69
N SER A 183 -0.28 10.64 -5.68
CA SER A 183 -1.08 10.48 -4.47
C SER A 183 -0.55 9.40 -3.53
N CYS A 184 0.17 8.38 -4.03
CA CYS A 184 0.86 7.40 -3.19
C CYS A 184 2.28 7.85 -2.80
N LYS A 185 2.97 8.67 -3.59
CA LYS A 185 4.33 9.15 -3.26
C LYS A 185 4.38 10.00 -2.00
N SER A 186 3.32 10.77 -1.71
CA SER A 186 3.21 11.54 -0.47
C SER A 186 2.91 10.68 0.77
N ALA A 187 2.46 9.44 0.59
CA ALA A 187 2.16 8.51 1.68
C ALA A 187 3.40 7.69 2.12
N SER A 188 4.42 7.57 1.27
CA SER A 188 5.65 6.79 1.53
C SER A 188 6.73 7.55 2.30
N ALA A 189 6.43 8.74 2.82
CA ALA A 189 7.36 9.46 3.71
C ALA A 189 7.36 8.81 5.10
N THR A 190 7.88 7.58 5.19
CA THR A 190 8.46 7.08 6.43
C THR A 190 9.61 8.03 6.77
N PRO A 191 9.73 8.55 8.00
CA PRO A 191 10.94 9.25 8.40
C PRO A 191 12.06 8.21 8.42
N SER A 192 12.81 8.12 7.32
CA SER A 192 14.14 7.52 7.37
C SER A 192 14.94 8.34 8.35
N GLY A 193 15.19 7.76 9.53
CA GLY A 193 16.14 8.30 10.47
C GLY A 193 17.41 8.67 9.73
N LYS A 194 17.80 9.94 9.82
CA LYS A 194 19.18 10.32 9.60
C LYS A 194 19.88 10.11 10.92
N SER A 195 20.80 9.14 10.91
CA SER A 195 21.89 8.98 11.88
C SER A 195 22.67 10.27 12.08
#